data_AF-A0A1Q9NWU4-F1
#
_entry.id   AF-A0A1Q9NWU4-F1
#
_cell.length_a   1.000
_cell.length_b   1.000
_cell.length_c   1.000
_cell.angle_alpha   90.00
_cell.angle_beta   90.00
_cell.angle_gamma   90.00
#
_symmetry.space_group_name_H-M   'P 1'
#
loop_
_entity.id
_entity.type
_entity.pdbx_description
1 polymer ?
#
loop_
_entity_poly.entity_id
_entity_poly.type
_entity_poly.pdbx_seq_one_letter_code
_entity_poly.pdbx_strand_id
1 'polypeptide(L)'
;MSEKEKKMDKKSLKEISIAEIFSLSKFTSIGVIFFFITLGIALLLNNPRYVDIAGPITYGLFAFSFQFTLLGLIIDILRWRDYSDWGALGAIIAYIGFSIFFFPLYFPFLNIDDLFYSFSVLGLGILLLIIGFTSRATEIDYKIELQLSNLWKAIRTYNYKAIIPYLLSLTRTLISGFVRYVMKGLLSLRMRIQMFLKLVYRGLSYTFIQTKNFFLQTFPLALKRSLINIWNNFHWIGLGSGILFVILSYSPQENLYGTVGIFIIIIFFFSFGVIYPQRERIINIVQQIQAYSWETSYQLNYRLRTIGEGRRKIKCTNCDKDIPLGSHICESCEKEVIRCMICKLPLKKGQKLSECPNCKNPAHENHWNFWINLKHDCPLCKKSVLA
;
A
#
# COMPACT_ATOMS: atom_id res chain seq x y z
N MET A 1 14.02 -25.88 -5.29
CA MET A 1 13.09 -25.48 -4.23
C MET A 1 13.09 -26.55 -3.16
N SER A 2 13.47 -26.19 -1.95
CA SER A 2 13.54 -27.14 -0.84
C SER A 2 12.14 -27.52 -0.36
N GLU A 3 12.00 -28.68 0.28
CA GLU A 3 10.73 -29.14 0.87
C GLU A 3 10.17 -28.14 1.92
N LYS A 4 11.03 -27.26 2.45
CA LYS A 4 10.67 -26.12 3.30
C LYS A 4 9.91 -25.02 2.55
N GLU A 5 10.26 -24.73 1.29
CA GLU A 5 9.56 -23.72 0.47
C GLU A 5 8.18 -24.21 0.03
N LYS A 6 8.03 -25.51 -0.26
CA LYS A 6 6.70 -26.11 -0.56
C LYS A 6 5.75 -26.13 0.65
N LYS A 7 6.27 -26.08 1.88
CA LYS A 7 5.46 -25.99 3.11
C LYS A 7 4.99 -24.57 3.42
N MET A 8 5.71 -23.53 2.97
CA MET A 8 5.28 -22.13 3.16
C MET A 8 4.11 -21.76 2.23
N ASP A 9 4.08 -22.28 1.02
CA ASP A 9 3.06 -21.93 0.00
C ASP A 9 1.68 -22.57 0.24
N LYS A 10 1.59 -23.52 1.18
CA LYS A 10 0.36 -24.28 1.47
C LYS A 10 -0.20 -24.08 2.87
N LYS A 11 0.35 -23.14 3.66
CA LYS A 11 -0.34 -22.66 4.86
C LYS A 11 -1.52 -21.84 4.36
N SER A 12 -2.66 -22.51 4.21
CA SER A 12 -3.86 -21.94 3.64
C SER A 12 -4.20 -20.63 4.35
N LEU A 13 -4.52 -19.60 3.58
CA LEU A 13 -5.06 -18.30 4.03
C LEU A 13 -6.22 -18.40 5.05
N LYS A 14 -6.81 -19.59 5.24
CA LYS A 14 -7.79 -19.90 6.29
C LYS A 14 -7.23 -19.96 7.71
N GLU A 15 -5.90 -19.98 7.89
CA GLU A 15 -5.25 -19.99 9.22
C GLU A 15 -4.53 -18.69 9.54
N ILE A 16 -4.88 -17.57 8.90
CA ILE A 16 -4.58 -16.26 9.51
C ILE A 16 -5.50 -16.17 10.73
N SER A 17 -4.96 -16.57 11.88
CA SER A 17 -5.71 -16.53 13.13
C SER A 17 -6.19 -15.10 13.37
N ILE A 18 -7.37 -14.93 13.94
CA ILE A 18 -7.88 -13.62 14.38
C ILE A 18 -6.81 -12.88 15.20
N ALA A 19 -5.95 -13.60 15.93
CA ALA A 19 -4.81 -13.03 16.65
C ALA A 19 -3.72 -12.38 15.77
N GLU A 20 -3.50 -12.84 14.53
CA GLU A 20 -2.61 -12.17 13.57
C GLU A 20 -3.24 -10.91 12.98
N ILE A 21 -4.56 -10.90 12.78
CA ILE A 21 -5.34 -9.70 12.39
C ILE A 21 -5.35 -8.66 13.53
N PHE A 22 -5.35 -9.13 14.78
CA PHE A 22 -5.23 -8.30 15.98
C PHE A 22 -3.79 -8.05 16.43
N SER A 23 -2.78 -8.36 15.60
CA SER A 23 -1.38 -7.92 15.84
C SER A 23 -1.18 -6.41 15.59
N LEU A 24 -2.23 -5.62 15.85
CA LEU A 24 -2.21 -4.17 15.93
C LEU A 24 -1.06 -3.72 16.81
N SER A 25 -0.43 -2.60 16.46
CA SER A 25 0.59 -2.02 17.30
C SER A 25 0.03 -1.78 18.70
N LYS A 26 0.93 -1.84 19.68
CA LYS A 26 0.62 -1.42 21.04
C LYS A 26 0.01 -0.02 21.05
N PHE A 27 0.42 0.86 20.13
CA PHE A 27 -0.14 2.20 19.98
C PHE A 27 -1.60 2.20 19.53
N THR A 28 -1.99 1.40 18.54
CA THR A 28 -3.38 1.30 18.11
C THR A 28 -4.25 0.73 19.23
N SER A 29 -3.74 -0.29 19.93
CA SER A 29 -4.42 -0.90 21.08
C SER A 29 -4.61 0.11 22.22
N ILE A 30 -3.57 0.90 22.54
CA ILE A 30 -3.65 1.98 23.54
C ILE A 30 -4.68 3.03 23.11
N GLY A 31 -4.67 3.45 21.85
CA GLY A 31 -5.64 4.43 21.33
C GLY A 31 -7.08 3.97 21.47
N VAL A 32 -7.35 2.70 21.15
CA VAL A 32 -8.68 2.08 21.29
C VAL A 32 -9.09 1.96 22.76
N ILE A 33 -8.19 1.54 23.66
CA ILE A 33 -8.49 1.51 25.10
C ILE A 33 -8.81 2.91 25.61
N PHE A 34 -8.00 3.90 25.22
CA PHE A 34 -8.22 5.30 25.60
C PHE A 34 -9.56 5.81 25.07
N PHE A 35 -9.98 5.37 23.88
CA PHE A 35 -11.29 5.71 23.30
C PHE A 35 -12.44 5.24 24.18
N PHE A 36 -12.41 3.98 24.62
CA PHE A 36 -13.45 3.43 25.48
C PHE A 36 -13.45 4.06 26.88
N ILE A 37 -12.27 4.40 27.42
CA ILE A 37 -12.18 5.15 28.68
C ILE A 37 -12.80 6.53 28.54
N THR A 38 -12.44 7.28 27.49
CA THR A 38 -13.01 8.60 27.20
C THR A 38 -14.52 8.52 27.01
N LEU A 39 -15.02 7.51 26.27
CA LEU A 39 -16.45 7.29 26.09
C LEU A 39 -17.15 7.01 27.43
N GLY A 40 -16.54 6.22 28.32
CA GLY A 40 -17.06 5.98 29.66
C GLY A 40 -17.13 7.26 30.50
N ILE A 41 -16.08 8.09 30.46
CA ILE A 41 -16.04 9.41 31.12
C ILE A 41 -17.13 10.32 30.55
N ALA A 42 -17.27 10.37 29.22
CA ALA A 42 -18.31 11.16 28.55
C ALA A 42 -19.71 10.79 29.03
N LEU A 43 -20.01 9.49 29.12
CA LEU A 43 -21.30 8.99 29.58
C LEU A 43 -21.56 9.32 31.06
N LEU A 44 -20.53 9.26 31.91
CA LEU A 44 -20.64 9.62 33.32
C LEU A 44 -20.82 11.13 33.53
N LEU A 45 -20.19 11.94 32.68
CA LEU A 45 -20.24 13.40 32.75
C LEU A 45 -21.44 14.02 32.02
N ASN A 46 -22.25 13.22 31.30
CA ASN A 46 -23.48 13.66 30.64
C ASN A 46 -24.63 14.00 31.61
N ASN A 47 -24.30 14.45 32.82
CA ASN A 47 -25.25 14.95 33.80
C ASN A 47 -25.52 16.44 33.49
N PRO A 48 -26.80 16.88 33.42
CA PRO A 48 -27.18 18.26 33.12
C PRO A 48 -26.44 19.31 33.95
N ARG A 49 -26.02 18.98 35.18
CA ARG A 49 -25.29 19.89 36.07
C ARG A 49 -23.85 20.20 35.64
N TYR A 50 -23.26 19.39 34.78
CA TYR A 50 -21.85 19.53 34.38
C TYR A 50 -21.69 19.83 32.89
N VAL A 51 -22.77 19.98 32.13
CA VAL A 51 -22.74 20.08 30.65
C VAL A 51 -21.77 21.17 30.15
N ASP A 52 -21.78 22.35 30.77
CA ASP A 52 -20.98 23.50 30.31
C ASP A 52 -19.46 23.28 30.47
N ILE A 53 -19.04 22.51 31.48
CA ILE A 53 -17.63 22.22 31.76
C ILE A 53 -17.21 20.89 31.12
N ALA A 54 -18.11 19.90 31.15
CA ALA A 54 -17.85 18.56 30.68
C ALA A 54 -17.77 18.48 29.16
N GLY A 55 -18.54 19.31 28.44
CA GLY A 55 -18.57 19.31 26.97
C GLY A 55 -17.17 19.48 26.36
N PRO A 56 -16.50 20.63 26.56
CA PRO A 56 -15.18 20.90 26.00
C PRO A 56 -14.15 19.83 26.36
N ILE A 57 -14.09 19.41 27.63
CA ILE A 57 -13.15 18.39 28.13
C ILE A 57 -13.38 17.05 27.43
N THR A 58 -14.64 16.65 27.29
CA THR A 58 -15.02 15.40 26.63
C THR A 58 -14.61 15.42 25.15
N TYR A 59 -14.86 16.52 24.44
CA TYR A 59 -14.43 16.67 23.04
C TYR A 59 -12.90 16.60 22.91
N GLY A 60 -12.15 17.28 23.80
CA GLY A 60 -10.70 17.24 23.81
C GLY A 60 -10.15 15.82 24.01
N LEU A 61 -10.71 15.06 24.96
CA LEU A 61 -10.33 13.67 25.21
C LEU A 61 -10.68 12.75 24.03
N PHE A 62 -11.78 12.99 23.32
CA PHE A 62 -12.15 12.24 22.12
C PHE A 62 -11.18 12.51 20.98
N ALA A 63 -10.87 13.79 20.72
CA ALA A 63 -9.90 14.20 19.72
C ALA A 63 -8.53 13.56 19.99
N PHE A 64 -8.11 13.56 21.26
CA PHE A 64 -6.85 12.93 21.69
C PHE A 64 -6.84 11.43 21.45
N SER A 65 -7.86 10.71 21.91
CA SER A 65 -7.96 9.27 21.67
C SER A 65 -7.95 8.92 20.18
N PHE A 66 -8.70 9.68 19.37
CA PHE A 66 -8.75 9.49 17.92
C PHE A 66 -7.37 9.64 17.29
N GLN A 67 -6.63 10.68 17.68
CA GLN A 67 -5.29 10.94 17.15
C GLN A 67 -4.27 9.86 17.53
N PHE A 68 -4.34 9.30 18.75
CA PHE A 68 -3.51 8.17 19.16
C PHE A 68 -3.84 6.89 18.41
N THR A 69 -5.12 6.58 18.26
CA THR A 69 -5.59 5.41 17.49
C THR A 69 -5.05 5.49 16.07
N LEU A 70 -5.10 6.68 15.49
CA LEU A 70 -4.67 6.87 14.14
C LEU A 70 -3.15 6.88 13.96
N LEU A 71 -2.40 7.46 14.91
CA LEU A 71 -0.95 7.32 14.96
C LEU A 71 -0.56 5.84 14.94
N GLY A 72 -1.19 5.03 15.81
CA GLY A 72 -0.95 3.59 15.87
C GLY A 72 -1.21 2.92 14.52
N LEU A 73 -2.31 3.29 13.87
CA LEU A 73 -2.68 2.74 12.57
C LEU A 73 -1.67 3.12 11.48
N ILE A 74 -1.21 4.37 11.45
CA ILE A 74 -0.13 4.78 10.54
C ILE A 74 1.12 3.94 10.79
N ILE A 75 1.55 3.77 12.05
CA ILE A 75 2.69 2.92 12.40
C ILE A 75 2.51 1.48 11.92
N ASP A 76 1.30 0.92 12.07
CA ASP A 76 0.98 -0.42 11.58
C ASP A 76 1.07 -0.53 10.06
N ILE A 77 0.59 0.47 9.33
CA ILE A 77 0.72 0.53 7.86
C ILE A 77 2.20 0.61 7.45
N LEU A 78 3.00 1.43 8.15
CA LEU A 78 4.44 1.58 7.88
C LEU A 78 5.18 0.26 8.07
N ARG A 79 4.95 -0.37 9.23
CA ARG A 79 5.55 -1.66 9.59
C ARG A 79 5.15 -2.75 8.60
N TRP A 80 3.89 -2.77 8.17
CA TRP A 80 3.41 -3.74 7.20
C TRP A 80 4.04 -3.59 5.81
N ARG A 81 4.44 -2.37 5.43
CA ARG A 81 5.19 -2.12 4.18
C ARG A 81 6.69 -2.32 4.31
N ASP A 82 7.14 -2.92 5.41
CA ASP A 82 8.55 -3.15 5.74
C ASP A 82 9.41 -1.88 5.61
N TYR A 83 8.79 -0.72 5.80
CA TYR A 83 9.37 0.61 5.59
C TYR A 83 9.99 0.83 4.19
N SER A 84 9.78 -0.07 3.21
CA SER A 84 10.59 -0.13 1.99
C SER A 84 10.26 0.95 0.97
N ASP A 85 8.99 1.36 0.91
CA ASP A 85 8.48 2.26 -0.13
C ASP A 85 8.23 3.69 0.37
N TRP A 86 8.28 3.88 1.68
CA TRP A 86 7.93 5.11 2.36
C TRP A 86 9.05 5.50 3.30
N GLY A 87 9.74 6.58 2.93
CA GLY A 87 10.82 7.12 3.74
C GLY A 87 10.37 7.45 5.14
N ALA A 88 11.22 7.21 6.14
CA ALA A 88 10.93 7.55 7.53
C ALA A 88 10.52 9.03 7.66
N LEU A 89 11.15 9.91 6.88
CA LEU A 89 10.80 11.33 6.80
C LEU A 89 9.40 11.57 6.21
N GLY A 90 9.04 10.88 5.13
CA GLY A 90 7.72 11.01 4.50
C GLY A 90 6.59 10.57 5.44
N ALA A 91 6.83 9.50 6.19
CA ALA A 91 5.94 9.01 7.23
C ALA A 91 5.76 10.03 8.38
N ILE A 92 6.86 10.60 8.88
CA ILE A 92 6.83 11.64 9.92
C ILE A 92 6.08 12.87 9.43
N ILE A 93 6.36 13.35 8.21
CA ILE A 93 5.68 14.52 7.63
C ILE A 93 4.18 14.23 7.44
N ALA A 94 3.82 13.05 6.95
CA ALA A 94 2.43 12.64 6.82
C ALA A 94 1.73 12.59 8.19
N TYR A 95 2.40 12.08 9.22
CA TYR A 95 1.86 12.05 10.58
C TYR A 95 1.65 13.45 11.17
N ILE A 96 2.63 14.35 11.01
CA ILE A 96 2.50 15.74 11.44
C ILE A 96 1.36 16.42 10.69
N GLY A 97 1.27 16.21 9.37
CA GLY A 97 0.18 16.72 8.55
C GLY A 97 -1.17 16.21 8.99
N PHE A 98 -1.26 14.92 9.34
CA PHE A 98 -2.47 14.32 9.89
C PHE A 98 -2.86 14.96 11.23
N SER A 99 -1.88 15.10 12.13
CA SER A 99 -2.08 15.70 13.45
C SER A 99 -2.60 17.13 13.36
N ILE A 100 -2.03 17.92 12.45
CA ILE A 100 -2.46 19.30 12.18
C ILE A 100 -3.84 19.31 11.53
N PHE A 101 -4.10 18.41 10.57
CA PHE A 101 -5.40 18.33 9.90
C PHE A 101 -6.56 18.03 10.87
N PHE A 102 -6.33 17.21 11.90
CA PHE A 102 -7.34 16.93 12.93
C PHE A 102 -7.27 17.86 14.15
N PHE A 103 -6.32 18.79 14.20
CA PHE A 103 -6.19 19.75 15.29
C PHE A 103 -7.43 20.64 15.53
N PRO A 104 -8.25 20.99 14.52
CA PRO A 104 -9.51 21.70 14.75
C PRO A 104 -10.50 20.96 15.66
N LEU A 105 -10.37 19.63 15.84
CA LEU A 105 -11.19 18.88 16.80
C LEU A 105 -10.94 19.32 18.26
N TYR A 106 -9.81 19.95 18.54
CA TYR A 106 -9.49 20.49 19.87
C TYR A 106 -9.98 21.93 20.07
N PHE A 107 -10.52 22.59 19.04
CA PHE A 107 -10.89 24.01 19.16
C PHE A 107 -12.01 24.25 20.16
N PRO A 108 -13.06 23.40 20.26
CA PRO A 108 -14.03 23.51 21.33
C PRO A 108 -13.40 23.34 22.72
N PHE A 109 -12.38 22.49 22.85
CA PHE A 109 -11.63 22.30 24.11
C PHE A 109 -10.78 23.52 24.48
N LEU A 110 -10.22 24.20 23.48
CA LEU A 110 -9.36 25.37 23.64
C LEU A 110 -10.13 26.70 23.63
N ASN A 111 -11.46 26.65 23.44
CA ASN A 111 -12.31 27.83 23.27
C ASN A 111 -11.82 28.77 22.14
N ILE A 112 -11.47 28.18 21.00
CA ILE A 112 -11.01 28.90 19.79
C ILE A 112 -12.15 28.92 18.77
N ASP A 113 -12.80 30.07 18.60
CA ASP A 113 -13.94 30.22 17.69
C ASP A 113 -13.55 30.84 16.33
N ASP A 114 -12.25 30.94 16.02
CA ASP A 114 -11.77 31.52 14.77
C ASP A 114 -11.85 30.52 13.61
N LEU A 115 -12.84 30.73 12.74
CA LEU A 115 -13.06 29.98 11.51
C LEU A 115 -11.87 30.07 10.55
N PHE A 116 -11.24 31.26 10.43
CA PHE A 116 -10.09 31.46 9.54
C PHE A 116 -8.87 30.67 10.03
N TYR A 117 -8.64 30.67 11.34
CA TYR A 117 -7.60 29.85 11.95
C TYR A 117 -7.85 28.35 11.70
N SER A 118 -9.11 27.91 11.82
CA SER A 118 -9.52 26.52 11.55
C SER A 118 -9.17 26.08 10.12
N PHE A 119 -9.54 26.91 9.13
CA PHE A 119 -9.24 26.61 7.72
C PHE A 119 -7.75 26.65 7.42
N SER A 120 -7.01 27.57 8.04
CA SER A 120 -5.56 27.67 7.85
C SER A 120 -4.84 26.42 8.36
N VAL A 121 -5.23 25.93 9.54
CA VAL A 121 -4.72 24.70 10.13
C VAL A 121 -5.08 23.49 9.26
N LEU A 122 -6.33 23.37 8.79
CA LEU A 122 -6.74 22.31 7.87
C LEU A 122 -5.92 22.32 6.57
N GLY A 123 -5.76 23.49 5.96
CA GLY A 123 -4.99 23.68 4.73
C GLY A 123 -3.53 23.26 4.89
N LEU A 124 -2.90 23.64 6.01
CA LEU A 124 -1.53 23.24 6.35
C LEU A 124 -1.43 21.72 6.55
N GLY A 125 -2.39 21.11 7.25
CA GLY A 125 -2.45 19.66 7.45
C GLY A 125 -2.56 18.87 6.15
N ILE A 126 -3.46 19.29 5.25
CA ILE A 126 -3.61 18.69 3.90
C ILE A 126 -2.32 18.82 3.10
N LEU A 127 -1.70 20.00 3.11
CA LEU A 127 -0.45 20.24 2.39
C LEU A 127 0.66 19.29 2.87
N LEU A 128 0.83 19.15 4.18
CA LEU A 128 1.81 18.25 4.77
C LEU A 128 1.49 16.78 4.49
N LEU A 129 0.22 16.38 4.50
CA LEU A 129 -0.17 15.04 4.08
C LEU A 129 0.24 14.76 2.64
N ILE A 130 -0.09 15.67 1.72
CA ILE A 130 0.27 15.54 0.31
C ILE A 130 1.80 15.44 0.15
N ILE A 131 2.55 16.29 0.86
CA ILE A 131 4.01 16.24 0.86
C ILE A 131 4.46 14.88 1.39
N GLY A 132 4.01 14.42 2.56
CA GLY A 132 4.38 13.12 3.13
C GLY A 132 4.08 11.95 2.19
N PHE A 133 2.88 11.88 1.60
CA PHE A 133 2.47 10.80 0.70
C PHE A 133 3.18 10.79 -0.66
N THR A 134 3.48 11.96 -1.22
CA THR A 134 4.09 12.06 -2.56
C THR A 134 5.56 11.69 -2.58
N SER A 135 6.12 11.48 -1.40
CA SER A 135 7.52 11.65 -1.20
C SER A 135 8.22 10.33 -0.98
N ARG A 136 9.01 9.96 -2.00
CA ARG A 136 9.86 8.77 -1.97
C ARG A 136 11.22 9.20 -1.44
N ALA A 137 11.61 8.68 -0.29
CA ALA A 137 12.92 8.94 0.26
C ALA A 137 13.84 7.77 -0.08
N THR A 138 14.80 8.02 -0.96
CA THR A 138 15.94 7.12 -1.11
C THR A 138 17.24 7.86 -0.86
N GLU A 139 17.33 9.16 -1.17
CA GLU A 139 18.58 9.93 -0.96
C GLU A 139 18.68 10.67 0.39
N ILE A 140 17.56 11.12 0.96
CA ILE A 140 17.56 11.90 2.20
C ILE A 140 17.76 10.97 3.40
N ASP A 141 17.18 9.78 3.35
CA ASP A 141 17.25 8.79 4.43
C ASP A 141 18.68 8.34 4.70
N TYR A 142 19.49 8.08 3.65
CA TYR A 142 20.90 7.73 3.83
C TYR A 142 21.72 8.82 4.54
N LYS A 143 21.47 10.10 4.22
CA LYS A 143 22.19 11.22 4.87
C LYS A 143 21.77 11.39 6.32
N ILE A 144 20.48 11.23 6.61
CA ILE A 144 19.95 11.30 7.98
C ILE A 144 20.49 10.13 8.80
N GLU A 145 20.48 8.91 8.25
CA GLU A 145 21.01 7.71 8.88
C GLU A 145 22.50 7.87 9.23
N LEU A 146 23.30 8.38 8.30
CA LEU A 146 24.72 8.64 8.53
C LEU A 146 24.93 9.66 9.65
N GLN A 147 24.16 10.75 9.69
CA GLN A 147 24.27 11.78 10.73
C GLN A 147 23.81 11.26 12.10
N LEU A 148 22.73 10.48 12.15
CA LEU A 148 22.24 9.83 13.37
C LEU A 148 23.24 8.81 13.90
N SER A 149 23.85 8.01 13.03
CA SER A 149 24.89 7.04 13.39
C SER A 149 26.11 7.73 14.00
N ASN A 150 26.56 8.85 13.39
CA ASN A 150 27.66 9.65 13.92
C ASN A 150 27.33 10.30 15.27
N LEU A 151 26.12 10.86 15.40
CA LEU A 151 25.64 11.44 16.66
C LEU A 151 25.57 10.38 17.76
N TRP A 152 25.03 9.19 17.45
CA TRP A 152 24.95 8.07 18.38
C TRP A 152 26.34 7.60 18.82
N LYS A 153 27.29 7.51 17.88
CA LYS A 153 28.69 7.17 18.19
C LYS A 153 29.32 8.20 19.12
N ALA A 154 29.08 9.50 18.91
CA ALA A 154 29.59 10.57 19.77
C ALA A 154 28.99 10.55 21.18
N ILE A 155 27.69 10.27 21.30
CA ILE A 155 27.02 10.11 22.59
C ILE A 155 27.60 8.91 23.34
N ARG A 156 27.75 7.77 22.67
CA ARG A 156 28.27 6.53 23.28
C ARG A 156 29.72 6.63 23.72
N THR A 157 30.54 7.44 23.05
CA THR A 157 31.94 7.71 23.43
C THR A 157 32.10 8.92 24.34
N TYR A 158 31.01 9.53 24.81
CA TYR A 158 31.01 10.73 25.65
C TYR A 158 31.80 11.90 25.05
N ASN A 159 31.87 12.01 23.71
CA ASN A 159 32.58 13.09 23.03
C ASN A 159 31.68 14.32 22.87
N TYR A 160 31.48 15.06 23.97
CA TYR A 160 30.57 16.23 24.01
C TYR A 160 30.92 17.32 22.99
N LYS A 161 32.20 17.51 22.64
CA LYS A 161 32.62 18.49 21.62
C LYS A 161 32.11 18.12 20.22
N ALA A 162 31.93 16.83 19.93
CA ALA A 162 31.44 16.35 18.65
C ALA A 162 29.90 16.33 18.57
N ILE A 163 29.20 16.28 19.71
CA ILE A 163 27.72 16.25 19.75
C ILE A 163 27.10 17.50 19.10
N ILE A 164 27.58 18.69 19.47
CA ILE A 164 27.06 19.97 18.93
C ILE A 164 27.17 20.05 17.40
N PRO A 165 28.33 19.83 16.76
CA PRO A 165 28.43 19.90 15.30
C PRO A 165 27.62 18.80 14.61
N TYR A 166 27.47 17.60 15.19
CA TYR A 166 26.57 16.58 14.63
C TYR A 166 25.10 16.98 14.73
N LEU A 167 24.67 17.58 15.83
CA LEU A 167 23.31 18.15 15.98
C LEU A 167 23.05 19.28 14.96
N LEU A 168 24.00 20.20 14.79
CA LEU A 168 23.91 21.27 13.79
C LEU A 168 23.90 20.72 12.36
N SER A 169 24.69 19.68 12.08
CA SER A 169 24.71 19.04 10.77
C SER A 169 23.42 18.26 10.49
N LEU A 170 22.90 17.56 11.50
CA LEU A 170 21.62 16.85 11.43
C LEU A 170 20.47 17.84 11.18
N THR A 171 20.38 18.92 11.96
CA THR A 171 19.36 19.97 11.76
C THR A 171 19.48 20.63 10.39
N ARG A 172 20.68 20.97 9.92
CA ARG A 172 20.88 21.50 8.56
C ARG A 172 20.48 20.49 7.48
N THR A 173 20.76 19.21 7.68
CA THR A 173 20.37 18.13 6.75
C THR A 173 18.85 17.95 6.74
N LEU A 174 18.20 17.99 7.90
CA LEU A 174 16.75 17.95 8.04
C LEU A 174 16.09 19.15 7.37
N ILE A 175 16.53 20.38 7.64
CA ILE A 175 15.97 21.60 7.04
C ILE A 175 16.18 21.60 5.52
N SER A 176 17.42 21.37 5.06
CA SER A 176 17.70 21.38 3.62
C SER A 176 17.08 20.19 2.87
N GLY A 177 16.92 19.06 3.56
CA GLY A 177 16.16 17.91 3.11
C GLY A 177 14.70 18.29 2.95
N PHE A 178 14.07 18.77 4.02
CA PHE A 178 12.69 19.24 4.05
C PHE A 178 12.40 20.27 2.96
N VAL A 179 13.20 21.33 2.82
CA VAL A 179 13.00 22.36 1.78
C VAL A 179 13.05 21.74 0.38
N ARG A 180 14.09 20.95 0.07
CA ARG A 180 14.18 20.26 -1.24
C ARG A 180 13.00 19.33 -1.46
N TYR A 181 12.51 18.71 -0.39
CA TYR A 181 11.41 17.76 -0.41
C TYR A 181 10.08 18.42 -0.69
N VAL A 182 9.76 19.51 0.02
CA VAL A 182 8.59 20.35 -0.21
C VAL A 182 8.62 20.86 -1.64
N MET A 183 9.77 21.34 -2.12
CA MET A 183 9.92 21.83 -3.50
C MET A 183 9.71 20.72 -4.54
N LYS A 184 10.32 19.53 -4.36
CA LYS A 184 10.08 18.37 -5.24
C LYS A 184 8.60 17.93 -5.19
N GLY A 185 7.99 17.93 -4.01
CA GLY A 185 6.58 17.65 -3.79
C GLY A 185 5.69 18.59 -4.58
N LEU A 186 5.88 19.90 -4.42
CA LEU A 186 5.17 20.96 -5.16
C LEU A 186 5.37 20.87 -6.67
N LEU A 187 6.60 20.63 -7.14
CA LEU A 187 6.88 20.41 -8.57
C LEU A 187 6.18 19.17 -9.11
N SER A 188 6.16 18.08 -8.34
CA SER A 188 5.45 16.86 -8.71
C SER A 188 3.93 17.03 -8.66
N LEU A 189 3.43 17.89 -7.76
CA LEU A 189 2.02 18.23 -7.62
C LEU A 189 1.51 18.83 -8.92
N ARG A 190 2.28 19.72 -9.56
CA ARG A 190 1.92 20.29 -10.87
C ARG A 190 1.69 19.20 -11.91
N MET A 191 2.60 18.24 -12.04
CA MET A 191 2.46 17.12 -12.99
C MET A 191 1.27 16.21 -12.65
N ARG A 192 1.05 15.93 -11.36
CA ARG A 192 -0.07 15.10 -10.89
C ARG A 192 -1.42 15.80 -11.06
N ILE A 193 -1.51 17.10 -10.78
CA ILE A 193 -2.70 17.93 -11.04
C ILE A 193 -2.98 17.96 -12.54
N GLN A 194 -1.98 18.15 -13.38
CA GLN A 194 -2.17 18.10 -14.84
C GLN A 194 -2.67 16.73 -15.32
N MET A 195 -2.10 15.63 -14.81
CA MET A 195 -2.59 14.28 -15.10
C MET A 195 -4.01 14.05 -14.58
N PHE A 196 -4.31 14.50 -13.36
CA PHE A 196 -5.63 14.41 -12.76
C PHE A 196 -6.65 15.22 -13.55
N LEU A 197 -6.39 16.47 -13.87
CA LEU A 197 -7.25 17.31 -14.71
C LEU A 197 -7.44 16.70 -16.10
N LYS A 198 -6.40 16.10 -16.70
CA LYS A 198 -6.51 15.41 -17.99
C LYS A 198 -7.35 14.14 -17.89
N LEU A 199 -7.27 13.40 -16.78
CA LEU A 199 -8.10 12.24 -16.47
C LEU A 199 -9.54 12.64 -16.17
N VAL A 200 -9.76 13.71 -15.41
CA VAL A 200 -11.08 14.27 -15.12
C VAL A 200 -11.70 14.80 -16.39
N TYR A 201 -10.96 15.51 -17.24
CA TYR A 201 -11.46 15.98 -18.54
C TYR A 201 -11.82 14.82 -19.47
N ARG A 202 -10.95 13.81 -19.60
CA ARG A 202 -11.24 12.59 -20.38
C ARG A 202 -12.37 11.77 -19.79
N GLY A 203 -12.44 11.71 -18.47
CA GLY A 203 -13.47 11.02 -17.70
C GLY A 203 -14.81 11.72 -17.91
N LEU A 204 -14.85 13.03 -17.71
CA LEU A 204 -16.02 13.88 -17.95
C LEU A 204 -16.46 13.80 -19.41
N SER A 205 -15.55 13.92 -20.39
CA SER A 205 -15.91 13.82 -21.80
C SER A 205 -16.41 12.43 -22.17
N TYR A 206 -15.80 11.37 -21.62
CA TYR A 206 -16.26 9.99 -21.81
C TYR A 206 -17.59 9.74 -21.11
N THR A 207 -17.79 10.24 -19.89
CA THR A 207 -19.07 10.16 -19.17
C THR A 207 -20.13 11.03 -19.80
N PHE A 208 -19.83 12.17 -20.43
CA PHE A 208 -20.83 12.98 -21.14
C PHE A 208 -21.29 12.26 -22.43
N ILE A 209 -20.37 11.59 -23.12
CA ILE A 209 -20.66 10.78 -24.31
C ILE A 209 -21.35 9.46 -23.93
N GLN A 210 -20.99 8.84 -22.80
CA GLN A 210 -21.62 7.61 -22.32
C GLN A 210 -22.89 7.82 -21.49
N THR A 211 -23.09 8.93 -20.77
CA THR A 211 -24.29 9.15 -19.93
C THR A 211 -25.55 9.11 -20.78
N LYS A 212 -25.50 9.55 -22.04
CA LYS A 212 -26.63 9.42 -22.96
C LYS A 212 -27.05 7.96 -23.22
N ASN A 213 -26.11 7.01 -23.24
CA ASN A 213 -26.38 5.58 -23.48
C ASN A 213 -26.46 4.75 -22.18
N PHE A 214 -25.77 5.17 -21.11
CA PHE A 214 -25.70 4.48 -19.81
C PHE A 214 -26.96 4.74 -18.96
N PHE A 215 -27.53 5.95 -18.98
CA PHE A 215 -28.76 6.27 -18.23
C PHE A 215 -29.98 5.52 -18.75
N LEU A 216 -30.04 5.24 -20.06
CA LEU A 216 -31.19 4.57 -20.68
C LEU A 216 -31.19 3.04 -20.54
N GLN A 217 -30.04 2.40 -20.29
CA GLN A 217 -29.96 0.93 -20.32
C GLN A 217 -29.23 0.28 -19.13
N THR A 218 -28.15 0.87 -18.62
CA THR A 218 -27.25 0.19 -17.67
C THR A 218 -27.33 0.72 -16.24
N PHE A 219 -27.76 1.98 -16.06
CA PHE A 219 -27.87 2.64 -14.75
C PHE A 219 -28.72 1.86 -13.73
N PRO A 220 -29.95 1.37 -14.02
CA PRO A 220 -30.73 0.65 -13.01
C PRO A 220 -30.10 -0.67 -12.56
N LEU A 221 -29.38 -1.37 -13.45
CA LEU A 221 -28.66 -2.61 -13.14
C LEU A 221 -27.37 -2.38 -12.36
N ALA A 222 -26.61 -1.33 -12.71
CA ALA A 222 -25.40 -0.93 -12.01
C ALA A 222 -25.71 -0.33 -10.63
N LEU A 223 -26.79 0.45 -10.51
CA LEU A 223 -27.30 0.98 -9.24
C LEU A 223 -27.80 -0.17 -8.36
N LYS A 224 -28.59 -1.11 -8.90
CA LYS A 224 -29.04 -2.31 -8.17
C LYS A 224 -27.85 -3.15 -7.68
N ARG A 225 -26.85 -3.43 -8.52
CA ARG A 225 -25.64 -4.16 -8.09
C ARG A 225 -24.84 -3.38 -7.07
N SER A 226 -24.69 -2.07 -7.23
CA SER A 226 -23.96 -1.23 -6.28
C SER A 226 -24.69 -1.16 -4.94
N LEU A 227 -26.01 -1.01 -4.93
CA LEU A 227 -26.84 -1.03 -3.72
C LEU A 227 -26.82 -2.40 -3.04
N ILE A 228 -26.84 -3.51 -3.78
CA ILE A 228 -26.70 -4.86 -3.20
C ILE A 228 -25.30 -5.08 -2.63
N ASN A 229 -24.25 -4.60 -3.32
CA ASN A 229 -22.88 -4.72 -2.83
C ASN A 229 -22.63 -3.81 -1.62
N ILE A 230 -23.22 -2.62 -1.62
CA ILE A 230 -23.24 -1.70 -0.49
C ILE A 230 -23.96 -2.39 0.67
N TRP A 231 -25.18 -2.90 0.48
CA TRP A 231 -25.97 -3.61 1.49
C TRP A 231 -25.25 -4.84 2.07
N ASN A 232 -24.61 -5.65 1.23
CA ASN A 232 -23.94 -6.89 1.65
C ASN A 232 -22.57 -6.66 2.30
N ASN A 233 -21.89 -5.55 2.00
CA ASN A 233 -20.60 -5.19 2.61
C ASN A 233 -20.73 -4.03 3.60
N PHE A 234 -21.95 -3.57 3.88
CA PHE A 234 -22.23 -2.54 4.86
C PHE A 234 -22.05 -3.15 6.24
N HIS A 235 -20.95 -2.80 6.92
CA HIS A 235 -20.82 -3.11 8.33
C HIS A 235 -21.81 -2.22 9.10
N TRP A 236 -23.00 -2.77 9.39
CA TRP A 236 -24.07 -2.18 10.19
C TRP A 236 -23.58 -1.57 11.51
N ILE A 237 -22.43 -2.03 12.02
CA ILE A 237 -21.77 -1.49 13.20
C ILE A 237 -21.34 -0.03 13.01
N GLY A 238 -20.80 0.36 11.85
CA GLY A 238 -20.31 1.72 11.61
C GLY A 238 -21.43 2.74 11.38
N LEU A 239 -22.50 2.34 10.68
CA LEU A 239 -23.69 3.18 10.51
C LEU A 239 -24.56 3.16 11.77
N GLY A 240 -24.64 2.04 12.49
CA GLY A 240 -25.27 1.96 13.80
C GLY A 240 -24.56 2.83 14.83
N SER A 241 -23.23 2.82 14.90
CA SER A 241 -22.47 3.72 15.78
C SER A 241 -22.59 5.17 15.35
N GLY A 242 -22.58 5.47 14.04
CA GLY A 242 -22.77 6.82 13.51
C GLY A 242 -24.16 7.37 13.82
N ILE A 243 -25.23 6.58 13.61
CA ILE A 243 -26.61 6.96 13.91
C ILE A 243 -26.85 7.06 15.42
N LEU A 244 -26.41 6.09 16.21
CA LEU A 244 -26.53 6.12 17.66
C LEU A 244 -25.80 7.33 18.24
N PHE A 245 -24.61 7.65 17.71
CA PHE A 245 -23.86 8.83 18.13
C PHE A 245 -24.52 10.13 17.66
N VAL A 246 -25.06 10.20 16.43
CA VAL A 246 -25.85 11.35 15.95
C VAL A 246 -27.07 11.59 16.84
N ILE A 247 -27.79 10.54 17.22
CA ILE A 247 -28.92 10.59 18.16
C ILE A 247 -28.47 11.07 19.54
N LEU A 248 -27.35 10.56 20.06
CA LEU A 248 -26.79 11.00 21.35
C LEU A 248 -26.23 12.43 21.30
N SER A 249 -25.75 12.87 20.14
CA SER A 249 -25.23 14.22 19.91
C SER A 249 -26.29 15.23 19.51
N TYR A 250 -27.54 14.81 19.31
CA TYR A 250 -28.70 15.67 19.15
C TYR A 250 -29.06 16.29 20.51
N SER A 251 -28.10 16.97 21.12
CA SER A 251 -28.32 17.93 22.19
C SER A 251 -28.76 19.24 21.54
N PRO A 252 -29.81 19.94 22.01
CA PRO A 252 -30.45 21.04 21.29
C PRO A 252 -29.63 22.34 21.18
N GLN A 253 -28.31 22.33 21.42
CA GLN A 253 -27.49 23.55 21.38
C GLN A 253 -26.70 23.67 20.07
N GLU A 254 -26.82 24.85 19.46
CA GLU A 254 -26.50 25.28 18.09
C GLU A 254 -25.03 25.20 17.64
N ASN A 255 -24.23 24.29 18.18
CA ASN A 255 -22.80 24.29 17.91
C ASN A 255 -22.48 23.55 16.59
N LEU A 256 -22.58 24.30 15.48
CA LEU A 256 -22.22 23.89 14.10
C LEU A 256 -20.91 23.08 14.04
N TYR A 257 -19.93 23.44 14.88
CA TYR A 257 -18.64 22.77 14.99
C TYR A 257 -18.76 21.30 15.47
N GLY A 258 -19.68 21.00 16.38
CA GLY A 258 -19.95 19.63 16.83
C GLY A 258 -20.50 18.77 15.70
N THR A 259 -21.48 19.30 14.97
CA THR A 259 -22.10 18.61 13.83
C THR A 259 -21.10 18.35 12.70
N VAL A 260 -20.23 19.31 12.40
CA VAL A 260 -19.17 19.16 11.39
C VAL A 260 -18.11 18.14 11.83
N GLY A 261 -17.66 18.18 13.09
CA GLY A 261 -16.71 17.20 13.64
C GLY A 261 -17.24 15.77 13.58
N ILE A 262 -18.52 15.59 13.91
CA ILE A 262 -19.21 14.29 13.85
C ILE A 262 -19.33 13.79 12.42
N PHE A 263 -19.66 14.67 11.48
CA PHE A 263 -19.74 14.33 10.07
C PHE A 263 -18.37 13.87 9.53
N ILE A 264 -17.28 14.52 9.94
CA ILE A 264 -15.91 14.11 9.59
C ILE A 264 -15.59 12.73 10.17
N ILE A 265 -15.94 12.45 11.42
CA ILE A 265 -15.74 11.14 12.06
C ILE A 265 -16.53 10.05 11.33
N ILE A 266 -17.80 10.31 10.99
CA ILE A 266 -18.64 9.35 10.24
C ILE A 266 -18.06 9.10 8.85
N ILE A 267 -17.68 10.14 8.12
CA ILE A 267 -17.02 9.99 6.81
C ILE A 267 -15.72 9.22 6.96
N PHE A 268 -14.93 9.48 8.01
CA PHE A 268 -13.67 8.78 8.25
C PHE A 268 -13.90 7.28 8.47
N PHE A 269 -14.80 6.90 9.38
CA PHE A 269 -15.15 5.50 9.64
C PHE A 269 -15.81 4.83 8.44
N PHE A 270 -16.67 5.54 7.70
CA PHE A 270 -17.26 5.05 6.45
C PHE A 270 -16.20 4.79 5.39
N SER A 271 -15.30 5.74 5.18
CA SER A 271 -14.16 5.60 4.27
C SER A 271 -13.28 4.42 4.68
N PHE A 272 -13.02 4.25 5.98
CA PHE A 272 -12.27 3.09 6.49
C PHE A 272 -13.01 1.78 6.23
N GLY A 273 -14.29 1.70 6.56
CA GLY A 273 -15.13 0.50 6.37
C GLY A 273 -15.30 0.10 4.91
N VAL A 274 -15.23 1.04 3.97
CA VAL A 274 -15.31 0.78 2.52
C VAL A 274 -13.94 0.48 1.90
N ILE A 275 -12.89 1.20 2.33
CA ILE A 275 -11.54 1.06 1.77
C ILE A 275 -10.87 -0.22 2.28
N TYR A 276 -11.08 -0.60 3.54
CA TYR A 276 -10.40 -1.75 4.14
C TYR A 276 -10.79 -3.11 3.52
N PRO A 277 -12.06 -3.39 3.17
CA PRO A 277 -12.42 -4.61 2.44
C PRO A 277 -11.92 -4.62 0.99
N GLN A 278 -11.86 -3.46 0.34
CA GLN A 278 -11.26 -3.36 -1.00
C GLN A 278 -9.73 -3.55 -0.96
N ARG A 279 -9.10 -3.27 0.18
CA ARG A 279 -7.66 -3.47 0.41
C ARG A 279 -7.26 -4.93 0.23
N GLU A 280 -8.02 -5.90 0.73
CA GLU A 280 -7.69 -7.33 0.52
C GLU A 280 -7.69 -7.70 -0.96
N ARG A 281 -8.66 -7.19 -1.74
CA ARG A 281 -8.68 -7.40 -3.19
C ARG A 281 -7.48 -6.76 -3.87
N ILE A 282 -7.13 -5.53 -3.50
CA ILE A 282 -5.98 -4.82 -4.07
C ILE A 282 -4.67 -5.55 -3.70
N ILE A 283 -4.53 -6.04 -2.47
CA ILE A 283 -3.37 -6.82 -2.02
C ILE A 283 -3.22 -8.08 -2.87
N ASN A 284 -4.31 -8.83 -3.07
CA ASN A 284 -4.29 -10.05 -3.89
C ASN A 284 -3.90 -9.74 -5.35
N ILE A 285 -4.39 -8.65 -5.92
CA ILE A 285 -4.04 -8.21 -7.27
C ILE A 285 -2.57 -7.77 -7.35
N VAL A 286 -2.09 -6.98 -6.39
CA VAL A 286 -0.70 -6.51 -6.35
C VAL A 286 0.27 -7.67 -6.16
N GLN A 287 -0.04 -8.63 -5.29
CA GLN A 287 0.75 -9.85 -5.10
C GLN A 287 0.79 -10.69 -6.37
N GLN A 288 -0.33 -10.85 -7.08
CA GLN A 288 -0.34 -11.50 -8.39
C GLN A 288 0.53 -10.75 -9.40
N ILE A 289 0.40 -9.42 -9.50
CA ILE A 289 1.21 -8.60 -10.41
C ILE A 289 2.69 -8.68 -10.04
N GLN A 290 3.05 -8.66 -8.76
CA GLN A 290 4.43 -8.79 -8.28
C GLN A 290 4.99 -10.19 -8.57
N ALA A 291 4.20 -11.24 -8.41
CA ALA A 291 4.60 -12.58 -8.83
C ALA A 291 4.88 -12.63 -10.35
N TYR A 292 4.00 -12.02 -11.16
CA TYR A 292 4.22 -11.88 -12.59
C TYR A 292 5.45 -11.02 -12.94
N SER A 293 5.68 -9.92 -12.22
CA SER A 293 6.78 -8.98 -12.48
C SER A 293 8.13 -9.54 -12.04
N TRP A 294 8.16 -10.30 -10.94
CA TRP A 294 9.32 -11.05 -10.49
C TRP A 294 9.66 -12.16 -11.48
N GLU A 295 8.67 -12.91 -11.96
CA GLU A 295 8.87 -13.93 -13.00
C GLU A 295 9.45 -13.29 -14.27
N THR A 296 8.92 -12.13 -14.70
CA THR A 296 9.47 -11.43 -15.88
C THR A 296 10.86 -10.86 -15.61
N SER A 297 11.13 -10.33 -14.43
CA SER A 297 12.45 -9.80 -14.05
C SER A 297 13.48 -10.91 -13.90
N TYR A 298 13.08 -12.08 -13.40
CA TYR A 298 13.89 -13.29 -13.33
C TYR A 298 14.19 -13.82 -14.73
N GLN A 299 13.17 -13.93 -15.59
CA GLN A 299 13.33 -14.32 -17.00
C GLN A 299 14.25 -13.34 -17.74
N LEU A 300 14.11 -12.04 -17.50
CA LEU A 300 14.96 -11.00 -18.10
C LEU A 300 16.39 -11.07 -17.59
N ASN A 301 16.61 -11.17 -16.27
CA ASN A 301 17.94 -11.32 -15.69
C ASN A 301 18.59 -12.63 -16.10
N TYR A 302 17.82 -13.71 -16.22
CA TYR A 302 18.29 -14.98 -16.76
C TYR A 302 18.73 -14.81 -18.22
N ARG A 303 17.92 -14.17 -19.05
CA ARG A 303 18.28 -13.84 -20.44
C ARG A 303 19.53 -12.97 -20.51
N LEU A 304 19.62 -11.93 -19.68
CA LEU A 304 20.79 -11.04 -19.62
C LEU A 304 22.04 -11.77 -19.13
N ARG A 305 21.92 -12.71 -18.17
CA ARG A 305 23.00 -13.62 -17.78
C ARG A 305 23.41 -14.50 -18.95
N THR A 306 22.46 -15.09 -19.67
CA THR A 306 22.76 -15.92 -20.85
C THR A 306 23.38 -15.13 -22.00
N ILE A 307 23.04 -13.85 -22.16
CA ILE A 307 23.62 -12.94 -23.16
C ILE A 307 25.04 -12.50 -22.74
N GLY A 308 25.25 -12.16 -21.46
CA GLY A 308 26.59 -11.94 -20.90
C GLY A 308 27.47 -13.19 -20.92
N GLU A 309 26.85 -14.37 -20.99
CA GLU A 309 27.47 -15.68 -21.13
C GLU A 309 27.73 -16.08 -22.58
N GLY A 310 27.99 -15.13 -23.50
CA GLY A 310 28.69 -15.41 -24.78
C GLY A 310 30.04 -16.14 -24.65
N ARG A 311 30.42 -16.56 -23.44
CA ARG A 311 31.56 -17.44 -23.11
C ARG A 311 31.19 -18.83 -22.61
N ARG A 312 29.92 -19.15 -22.30
CA ARG A 312 29.54 -20.49 -21.81
C ARG A 312 29.16 -21.38 -22.98
N LYS A 313 29.94 -22.45 -23.15
CA LYS A 313 29.62 -23.55 -24.06
C LYS A 313 28.64 -24.50 -23.37
N ILE A 314 27.72 -25.07 -24.13
CA ILE A 314 26.78 -26.11 -23.67
C ILE A 314 27.02 -27.40 -24.45
N LYS A 315 26.77 -28.56 -23.86
CA LYS A 315 26.95 -29.84 -24.57
C LYS A 315 25.78 -30.11 -25.53
N CYS A 316 26.09 -30.46 -26.78
CA CYS A 316 25.15 -30.93 -27.77
C CYS A 316 24.50 -32.24 -27.30
N THR A 317 23.17 -32.36 -27.45
CA THR A 317 22.43 -33.58 -27.08
C THR A 317 22.76 -34.81 -27.93
N ASN A 318 23.25 -34.60 -29.15
CA ASN A 318 23.54 -35.69 -30.10
C ASN A 318 24.97 -36.22 -29.99
N CYS A 319 25.97 -35.34 -29.81
CA CYS A 319 27.38 -35.71 -29.85
C CYS A 319 28.17 -35.30 -28.59
N ASP A 320 27.52 -34.73 -27.58
CA ASP A 320 28.10 -34.30 -26.29
C ASP A 320 29.25 -33.26 -26.39
N LYS A 321 29.52 -32.71 -27.58
CA LYS A 321 30.48 -31.60 -27.78
C LYS A 321 29.91 -30.25 -27.40
N ASP A 322 30.78 -29.39 -26.93
CA ASP A 322 30.50 -28.01 -26.53
C ASP A 322 30.14 -27.15 -27.75
N ILE A 323 28.94 -26.55 -27.73
CA ILE A 323 28.42 -25.62 -28.74
C ILE A 323 28.18 -24.23 -28.11
N PRO A 324 28.26 -23.15 -28.91
CA PRO A 324 27.89 -21.81 -28.46
C PRO A 324 26.44 -21.75 -28.00
N LEU A 325 26.18 -20.97 -26.94
CA LEU A 325 24.82 -20.66 -26.52
C LEU A 325 24.10 -19.91 -27.64
N GLY A 326 23.04 -20.49 -28.21
CA GLY A 326 22.29 -19.89 -29.32
C GLY A 326 22.46 -20.57 -30.68
N SER A 327 23.42 -21.49 -30.85
CA SER A 327 23.55 -22.25 -32.09
C SER A 327 22.33 -23.15 -32.33
N HIS A 328 21.74 -23.06 -33.52
CA HIS A 328 20.61 -23.91 -33.94
C HIS A 328 21.07 -25.27 -34.45
N ILE A 329 22.28 -25.34 -34.99
CA ILE A 329 22.90 -26.53 -35.54
C ILE A 329 24.21 -26.77 -34.77
N CYS A 330 24.49 -28.03 -34.42
CA CYS A 330 25.77 -28.37 -33.82
C CYS A 330 26.87 -28.41 -34.89
N GLU A 331 27.91 -27.60 -34.74
CA GLU A 331 29.05 -27.54 -35.67
C GLU A 331 29.79 -28.87 -35.84
N SER A 332 29.70 -29.78 -34.87
CA SER A 332 30.44 -31.05 -34.94
C SER A 332 29.64 -32.24 -35.48
N CYS A 333 28.32 -32.24 -35.37
CA CYS A 333 27.51 -33.36 -35.85
C CYS A 333 26.44 -32.95 -36.85
N GLU A 334 26.35 -31.67 -37.19
CA GLU A 334 25.45 -31.07 -38.17
C GLU A 334 23.95 -31.31 -37.89
N LYS A 335 23.61 -31.79 -36.69
CA LYS A 335 22.22 -32.01 -36.28
C LYS A 335 21.66 -30.79 -35.57
N GLU A 336 20.35 -30.59 -35.73
CA GLU A 336 19.61 -29.53 -35.05
C GLU A 336 19.59 -29.73 -33.54
N VAL A 337 19.80 -28.64 -32.80
CA VAL A 337 19.81 -28.64 -31.33
C VAL A 337 18.37 -28.57 -30.84
N ILE A 338 17.91 -29.63 -30.18
CA ILE A 338 16.56 -29.69 -29.61
C ILE A 338 16.43 -28.67 -28.48
N ARG A 339 15.41 -27.79 -28.57
CA ARG A 339 15.15 -26.72 -27.61
C ARG A 339 13.82 -26.89 -26.92
N CYS A 340 13.74 -26.46 -25.67
CA CYS A 340 12.49 -26.36 -24.94
C CYS A 340 11.58 -25.33 -25.64
N MET A 341 10.36 -25.74 -26.00
CA MET A 341 9.42 -24.84 -26.68
C MET A 341 8.97 -23.63 -25.86
N ILE A 342 9.13 -23.65 -24.53
CA ILE A 342 8.74 -22.56 -23.61
C ILE A 342 9.89 -21.59 -23.38
N CYS A 343 11.02 -22.05 -22.83
CA CYS A 343 12.15 -21.16 -22.50
C CYS A 343 13.12 -20.91 -23.66
N LYS A 344 12.97 -21.64 -24.79
CA LYS A 344 13.83 -21.58 -25.99
C LYS A 344 15.30 -21.97 -25.78
N LEU A 345 15.62 -22.53 -24.61
CA LEU A 345 16.95 -23.04 -24.30
C LEU A 345 17.13 -24.48 -24.78
N PRO A 346 18.35 -24.90 -25.14
CA PRO A 346 18.67 -26.29 -25.46
C PRO A 346 18.38 -27.24 -24.31
N LEU A 347 17.79 -28.40 -24.63
CA LEU A 347 17.56 -29.48 -23.68
C LEU A 347 18.89 -30.21 -23.41
N LYS A 348 19.14 -30.66 -22.18
CA LYS A 348 20.36 -31.43 -21.84
C LYS A 348 20.04 -32.92 -21.70
N LYS A 349 21.02 -33.77 -22.03
CA LYS A 349 20.95 -35.21 -21.81
C LYS A 349 20.74 -35.50 -20.31
N GLY A 350 19.76 -36.35 -19.99
CA GLY A 350 19.41 -36.72 -18.61
C GLY A 350 18.44 -35.77 -17.89
N GLN A 351 18.00 -34.67 -18.51
CA GLN A 351 16.92 -33.87 -17.96
C GLN A 351 15.56 -34.55 -18.17
N LYS A 352 14.64 -34.37 -17.22
CA LYS A 352 13.25 -34.79 -17.40
C LYS A 352 12.56 -33.89 -18.42
N LEU A 353 12.03 -34.53 -19.46
CA LEU A 353 11.35 -33.87 -20.56
C LEU A 353 9.87 -34.21 -20.52
N SER A 354 9.06 -33.26 -20.97
CA SER A 354 7.65 -33.50 -21.28
C SER A 354 7.38 -32.97 -22.67
N GLU A 355 6.43 -33.60 -23.37
CA GLU A 355 6.08 -33.25 -24.73
C GLU A 355 4.60 -32.88 -24.79
N CYS A 356 4.26 -31.99 -25.73
CA CYS A 356 2.86 -31.73 -26.02
C CYS A 356 2.20 -32.98 -26.63
N PRO A 357 1.05 -33.47 -26.11
CA PRO A 357 0.38 -34.64 -26.67
C PRO A 357 -0.11 -34.40 -28.12
N ASN A 358 -0.34 -33.14 -28.49
CA ASN A 358 -0.85 -32.77 -29.81
C ASN A 358 0.23 -32.58 -30.87
N CYS A 359 1.33 -31.91 -30.54
CA CYS A 359 2.37 -31.55 -31.52
C CYS A 359 3.75 -32.15 -31.23
N LYS A 360 3.89 -32.95 -30.18
CA LYS A 360 5.12 -33.67 -29.78
C LYS A 360 6.36 -32.79 -29.61
N ASN A 361 6.18 -31.47 -29.46
CA ASN A 361 7.31 -30.57 -29.25
C ASN A 361 7.77 -30.68 -27.79
N PRO A 362 9.08 -30.83 -27.55
CA PRO A 362 9.60 -31.09 -26.21
C PRO A 362 9.79 -29.80 -25.40
N ALA A 363 9.61 -29.92 -24.09
CA ALA A 363 9.91 -28.91 -23.10
C ALA A 363 10.55 -29.55 -21.85
N HIS A 364 11.25 -28.74 -21.06
CA HIS A 364 11.61 -29.15 -19.70
C HIS A 364 10.31 -29.44 -18.92
N GLU A 365 10.27 -30.56 -18.19
CA GLU A 365 9.08 -31.01 -17.46
C GLU A 365 8.51 -29.92 -16.53
N ASN A 366 9.38 -29.20 -15.83
CA ASN A 366 8.99 -28.11 -14.94
C ASN A 366 8.30 -26.95 -15.69
N HIS A 367 8.85 -26.53 -16.83
CA HIS A 367 8.24 -25.47 -17.65
C HIS A 367 6.92 -25.95 -18.26
N TRP A 368 6.86 -27.19 -18.72
CA TRP A 368 5.64 -27.76 -19.28
C TRP A 368 4.50 -27.82 -18.25
N ASN A 369 4.75 -28.42 -17.08
CA ASN A 369 3.75 -28.56 -16.03
C ASN A 369 3.26 -27.19 -15.52
N PHE A 370 4.18 -26.24 -15.35
CA PHE A 370 3.81 -24.88 -14.97
C PHE A 370 2.91 -24.22 -16.02
N TRP A 371 3.27 -24.33 -17.30
CA TRP A 371 2.50 -23.74 -18.39
C TRP A 371 1.10 -24.35 -18.51
N ILE A 372 0.99 -25.67 -18.45
CA ILE A 372 -0.30 -26.37 -18.58
C ILE A 372 -1.20 -26.11 -17.37
N ASN A 373 -0.64 -25.98 -16.17
CA ASN A 373 -1.42 -25.59 -14.99
C ASN A 373 -1.99 -24.16 -15.10
N LEU A 374 -1.32 -23.27 -15.84
CA LEU A 374 -1.71 -21.87 -15.95
C LEU A 374 -2.63 -21.57 -17.15
N LYS A 375 -2.34 -22.16 -18.31
CA LYS A 375 -2.97 -21.81 -19.59
C LYS A 375 -3.80 -22.92 -20.20
N HIS A 376 -3.62 -24.16 -19.78
CA HIS A 376 -4.28 -25.37 -20.32
C HIS A 376 -4.10 -25.63 -21.84
N ASP A 377 -3.43 -24.74 -22.57
CA ASP A 377 -3.15 -24.84 -24.01
C ASP A 377 -1.65 -24.91 -24.33
N CYS A 378 -1.29 -25.61 -25.40
CA CYS A 378 0.09 -25.64 -25.90
C CYS A 378 0.52 -24.28 -26.49
N PRO A 379 1.71 -23.74 -26.14
CA PRO A 379 2.18 -22.44 -26.64
C PRO A 379 2.52 -22.45 -28.14
N LEU A 380 2.77 -23.63 -28.73
CA LEU A 380 3.09 -23.77 -30.15
C LEU A 380 1.86 -24.06 -30.99
N CYS A 381 1.13 -25.15 -30.71
CA CYS A 381 -0.01 -25.57 -31.53
C CYS A 381 -1.34 -24.98 -31.10
N LYS A 382 -1.40 -24.28 -29.97
CA LYS A 382 -2.62 -23.63 -29.41
C LYS A 382 -3.82 -24.56 -29.18
N LYS A 383 -3.57 -25.87 -29.09
CA LYS A 383 -4.60 -26.88 -28.76
C LYS A 383 -4.61 -27.13 -27.26
N SER A 384 -5.80 -27.36 -26.70
CA SER A 384 -5.99 -27.79 -25.31
C SER A 384 -5.23 -29.08 -25.03
N VAL A 385 -4.61 -29.15 -23.86
CA VAL A 385 -3.90 -30.32 -23.35
C VAL A 385 -4.76 -31.12 -22.37
N LEU A 386 -5.80 -30.50 -21.82
CA LEU A 386 -6.87 -31.19 -21.10
C LEU A 386 -7.79 -31.81 -22.15
N ALA A 387 -7.64 -33.12 -22.35
CA ALA A 387 -8.59 -33.96 -23.06
C ALA A 387 -9.56 -34.59 -22.06
#